data_AF-A0A7G2S2W5-F1
#
_entry.id   AF-A0A7G2S2W5-F1
#
_cell.length_a   1.000
_cell.length_b   1.000
_cell.length_c   1.000
_cell.angle_alpha   90.00
_cell.angle_beta   90.00
_cell.angle_gamma   90.00
#
_symmetry.space_group_name_H-M   'P 1'
#
loop_
_entity.id
_entity.type
_entity.pdbx_description
1 polymer ?
#
loop_
_entity_poly.entity_id
_entity_poly.type
_entity_poly.pdbx_seq_one_letter_code
_entity_poly.pdbx_strand_id
1 'polypeptide(L)'
;MGVNDLKDNLNDINKDDVFFRLNCELRDSDEICNLTFVRTHDSLVLKKGTDGPIRFDGISSNNSYEYARYKKAFSEIIGFSLKLQKQSELVDAPLEAAILPYYVSQSVGWVYIRESIGDYRFYKDFKFDYLDYYCGIENLHDRVKKYDLEKEKKELAFELNQLSSYETKDEGLKISKILHERFKGQAVGFLEEYQALNGDLFAREAEHTKLCNKISLLRGRKKVLSQVIANIKKQRPKIDQCPTCEQNLPGDLKDFYNYSQDINDALKENEKVKNDIKSAVAKLNSIESAVSELRIKIEENFGVLRRLKAENITFDSWLDHNANLRLLKNISIKKASCEKRMEDLKSEIGGIGGEDGIELKRIKKEEEFLGIFKIKAESLGVDLPKEKKYRDLYALNSFPCQGVELHLLLMAYNFSFYEMVMKNPNVHSFPFLLDAVFKEDIDPASRSGIFDFLSRETKKSGQVIFSVAEYNRDDASFGPLFNIQMVKSKYFSSDTKLICIGDSKTKRSFLSDSSSIDDALIEDSIGLLETV
;
A
#
# COMPACT_ATOMS: atom_id res chain seq x y z
N MET A 1 -26.42 -17.94 -15.87
CA MET A 1 -25.33 -17.02 -15.47
C MET A 1 -24.36 -17.63 -14.46
N GLY A 2 -24.78 -18.51 -13.53
CA GLY A 2 -23.84 -19.13 -12.58
C GLY A 2 -23.20 -18.10 -11.66
N VAL A 3 -24.00 -17.29 -10.97
CA VAL A 3 -23.49 -16.28 -10.02
C VAL A 3 -23.25 -16.89 -8.63
N ASN A 4 -24.05 -17.89 -8.28
CA ASN A 4 -23.83 -18.80 -7.17
C ASN A 4 -23.93 -20.23 -7.69
N ASP A 5 -22.93 -21.06 -7.42
CA ASP A 5 -22.88 -22.44 -7.92
C ASP A 5 -23.41 -23.40 -6.85
N LEU A 6 -24.74 -23.55 -6.79
CA LEU A 6 -25.43 -24.51 -5.93
C LEU A 6 -25.57 -25.84 -6.66
N LYS A 7 -24.44 -26.41 -7.06
CA LYS A 7 -24.36 -27.62 -7.91
C LYS A 7 -25.19 -28.78 -7.36
N ASP A 8 -25.19 -28.96 -6.04
CA ASP A 8 -25.96 -30.00 -5.36
C ASP A 8 -27.47 -29.89 -5.61
N ASN A 9 -28.01 -28.67 -5.66
CA ASN A 9 -29.44 -28.41 -5.90
C ASN A 9 -29.83 -28.61 -7.38
N LEU A 10 -28.85 -28.60 -8.29
CA LEU A 10 -29.05 -28.74 -9.73
C LEU A 10 -28.64 -30.13 -10.25
N ASN A 11 -28.24 -31.05 -9.37
CA ASN A 11 -27.77 -32.39 -9.74
C ASN A 11 -28.77 -33.13 -10.64
N ASP A 12 -30.07 -33.03 -10.38
CA ASP A 12 -31.08 -33.72 -11.17
C ASP A 12 -31.26 -33.15 -12.59
N ILE A 13 -30.83 -31.91 -12.83
CA ILE A 13 -30.87 -31.27 -14.14
C ILE A 13 -29.52 -31.41 -14.86
N ASN A 14 -28.42 -31.51 -14.11
CA ASN A 14 -27.06 -31.58 -14.64
C ASN A 14 -26.58 -33.00 -14.99
N LYS A 15 -27.36 -34.06 -14.71
CA LYS A 15 -26.95 -35.48 -14.91
C LYS A 15 -26.89 -35.94 -16.37
N ASP A 16 -27.54 -35.24 -17.30
CA ASP A 16 -27.80 -35.73 -18.66
C ASP A 16 -27.02 -34.96 -19.76
N ASP A 17 -25.77 -34.56 -19.51
CA ASP A 17 -24.94 -33.77 -20.46
C ASP A 17 -25.68 -32.55 -21.06
N VAL A 18 -26.47 -31.89 -20.22
CA VAL A 18 -27.29 -30.74 -20.60
C VAL A 18 -26.44 -29.47 -20.62
N PHE A 19 -26.65 -28.63 -21.64
CA PHE A 19 -26.18 -27.24 -21.63
C PHE A 19 -27.35 -26.27 -21.48
N PHE A 20 -27.08 -25.13 -20.84
CA PHE A 20 -28.02 -24.03 -20.69
C PHE A 20 -27.50 -22.82 -21.45
N ARG A 21 -28.34 -22.27 -22.33
CA ARG A 21 -28.06 -21.00 -23.00
C ARG A 21 -28.94 -19.90 -22.44
N LEU A 22 -28.35 -18.72 -22.27
CA LEU A 22 -29.07 -17.49 -21.97
C LEU A 22 -28.54 -16.36 -22.87
N ASN A 23 -29.44 -15.76 -23.64
CA ASN A 23 -29.17 -14.56 -24.42
C ASN A 23 -29.78 -13.35 -23.69
N CYS A 24 -28.98 -12.30 -23.51
CA CYS A 24 -29.36 -11.06 -22.86
C CYS A 24 -28.95 -9.85 -23.71
N GLU A 25 -29.59 -8.72 -23.46
CA GLU A 25 -29.15 -7.41 -23.97
C GLU A 25 -28.57 -6.61 -22.80
N LEU A 26 -27.33 -6.15 -22.94
CA LEU A 26 -26.74 -5.13 -22.09
C LEU A 26 -27.00 -3.77 -22.74
N ARG A 27 -27.64 -2.87 -22.00
CA ARG A 27 -27.93 -1.51 -22.45
C ARG A 27 -27.09 -0.55 -21.63
N ASP A 28 -26.19 0.18 -22.29
CA ASP A 28 -25.40 1.23 -21.67
C ASP A 28 -25.63 2.53 -22.44
N SER A 29 -26.33 3.48 -21.81
CA SER A 29 -26.72 4.75 -22.41
C SER A 29 -27.48 4.54 -23.74
N ASP A 30 -26.81 4.69 -24.88
CA ASP A 30 -27.36 4.51 -26.23
C ASP A 30 -26.86 3.25 -26.96
N GLU A 31 -25.93 2.49 -26.37
CA GLU A 31 -25.39 1.27 -26.96
C GLU A 31 -26.11 0.02 -26.45
N ILE A 32 -26.53 -0.84 -27.39
CA ILE A 32 -27.10 -2.16 -27.10
C ILE A 32 -26.07 -3.21 -27.50
N CYS A 33 -25.63 -4.00 -26.52
CA CYS A 33 -24.68 -5.09 -26.73
C CYS A 33 -25.31 -6.43 -26.37
N ASN A 34 -25.25 -7.40 -27.28
CA ASN A 34 -25.75 -8.75 -27.01
C ASN A 34 -24.77 -9.52 -26.11
N LEU A 35 -25.28 -10.13 -25.04
CA LEU A 35 -24.52 -11.03 -24.17
C LEU A 35 -25.09 -12.44 -24.30
N THR A 36 -24.23 -13.41 -24.60
CA THR A 36 -24.61 -14.83 -24.65
C THR A 36 -23.83 -15.61 -23.60
N PHE A 37 -24.56 -16.35 -22.77
CA PHE A 37 -24.00 -17.30 -21.80
C PHE A 37 -24.35 -18.72 -22.25
N VAL A 38 -23.36 -19.61 -22.32
CA VAL A 38 -23.59 -21.04 -22.49
C VAL A 38 -22.91 -21.78 -21.34
N ARG A 39 -23.66 -22.57 -20.57
CA ARG A 39 -23.16 -23.27 -19.38
C ARG A 39 -23.37 -24.78 -19.52
N THR A 40 -22.33 -25.55 -19.26
CA THR A 40 -22.40 -27.00 -19.01
C THR A 40 -22.20 -27.28 -17.52
N HIS A 41 -22.08 -28.55 -17.15
CA HIS A 41 -21.81 -28.99 -15.77
C HIS A 41 -20.55 -28.37 -15.14
N ASP A 42 -19.53 -28.09 -15.95
CA ASP A 42 -18.18 -27.69 -15.53
C ASP A 42 -17.62 -26.48 -16.28
N SER A 43 -18.21 -26.08 -17.40
CA SER A 43 -17.75 -24.94 -18.20
C SER A 43 -18.81 -23.87 -18.35
N LEU A 44 -18.34 -22.64 -18.54
CA LEU A 44 -19.15 -21.48 -18.90
C LEU A 44 -18.46 -20.72 -20.03
N VAL A 45 -19.21 -20.37 -21.05
CA VAL A 45 -18.77 -19.52 -22.15
C VAL A 45 -19.58 -18.23 -22.11
N LEU A 46 -18.88 -17.10 -22.19
CA LEU A 46 -19.44 -15.76 -22.27
C LEU A 46 -19.01 -15.10 -23.57
N LYS A 47 -19.97 -14.65 -24.37
CA LYS A 47 -19.72 -13.86 -25.58
C LYS A 47 -20.38 -12.49 -25.47
N LYS A 48 -19.63 -11.43 -25.79
CA LYS A 48 -20.09 -10.04 -25.80
C LYS A 48 -20.04 -9.48 -27.21
N GLY A 49 -21.20 -9.17 -27.77
CA GLY A 49 -21.34 -8.63 -29.13
C GLY A 49 -20.61 -9.48 -30.17
N THR A 50 -19.72 -8.85 -30.92
CA THR A 50 -18.86 -9.48 -31.94
C THR A 50 -17.49 -9.90 -31.41
N ASP A 51 -17.21 -9.70 -30.12
CA ASP A 51 -15.94 -10.08 -29.51
C ASP A 51 -15.81 -11.62 -29.50
N GLY A 52 -14.57 -12.09 -29.40
CA GLY A 52 -14.28 -13.51 -29.22
C GLY A 52 -14.93 -14.05 -27.93
N PRO A 53 -15.48 -15.28 -27.96
CA PRO A 53 -16.05 -15.90 -26.76
C PRO A 53 -14.94 -16.16 -25.72
N ILE A 54 -15.26 -15.91 -24.45
CA ILE A 54 -14.38 -16.18 -23.32
C ILE A 54 -14.88 -17.45 -22.64
N ARG A 55 -14.05 -18.49 -22.65
CA ARG A 55 -14.33 -19.78 -22.03
C ARG A 55 -13.71 -19.89 -20.65
N PHE A 56 -14.46 -20.42 -19.71
CA PHE A 56 -14.05 -20.68 -18.33
C PHE A 56 -14.35 -22.15 -18.00
N ASP A 57 -13.31 -22.96 -17.81
CA ASP A 57 -13.43 -24.40 -17.55
C ASP A 57 -13.18 -24.73 -16.08
N GLY A 58 -13.84 -25.76 -15.54
CA GLY A 58 -13.66 -26.14 -14.13
C GLY A 58 -14.37 -25.21 -13.14
N ILE A 59 -15.47 -24.58 -13.55
CA ILE A 59 -16.42 -23.89 -12.65
C ILE A 59 -17.28 -24.94 -11.95
N SER A 60 -16.64 -25.73 -11.08
CA SER A 60 -17.32 -26.80 -10.32
C SER A 60 -17.59 -26.43 -8.86
N SER A 61 -17.05 -25.29 -8.40
CA SER A 61 -17.27 -24.78 -7.05
C SER A 61 -17.07 -23.26 -6.97
N ASN A 62 -17.71 -22.65 -5.98
CA ASN A 62 -17.61 -21.23 -5.67
C ASN A 62 -16.19 -20.71 -5.38
N ASN A 63 -15.23 -21.61 -5.11
CA ASN A 63 -13.85 -21.27 -4.74
C ASN A 63 -12.82 -21.58 -5.84
N SER A 64 -13.26 -22.04 -7.01
CA SER A 64 -12.36 -22.32 -8.13
C SER A 64 -11.76 -21.02 -8.70
N TYR A 65 -10.50 -21.08 -9.14
CA TYR A 65 -9.80 -19.94 -9.74
C TYR A 65 -10.54 -19.40 -10.97
N GLU A 66 -11.01 -20.29 -11.84
CA GLU A 66 -11.75 -19.95 -13.05
C GLU A 66 -13.09 -19.28 -12.75
N TYR A 67 -13.73 -19.65 -11.64
CA TYR A 67 -14.94 -18.97 -11.21
C TYR A 67 -14.68 -17.56 -10.68
N ALA A 68 -13.59 -17.35 -9.95
CA ALA A 68 -13.17 -16.01 -9.54
C ALA A 68 -12.83 -15.14 -10.77
N ARG A 69 -12.18 -15.72 -11.79
CA ARG A 69 -11.89 -15.07 -13.08
C ARG A 69 -13.17 -14.68 -13.80
N TYR A 70 -14.14 -15.58 -13.87
CA TYR A 70 -15.45 -15.31 -14.46
C TYR A 70 -16.19 -14.18 -13.73
N LYS A 71 -16.29 -14.25 -12.40
CA LYS A 71 -16.97 -13.22 -11.60
C LYS A 71 -16.37 -11.84 -11.83
N LYS A 72 -15.04 -11.75 -11.86
CA LYS A 72 -14.34 -10.49 -12.14
C LYS A 72 -14.68 -9.97 -13.54
N ALA A 73 -14.59 -10.82 -14.56
CA ALA A 73 -14.91 -10.44 -15.93
C ALA A 73 -16.38 -9.97 -16.07
N PHE A 74 -17.32 -10.66 -15.42
CA PHE A 74 -18.72 -10.28 -15.48
C PHE A 74 -19.01 -8.99 -14.68
N SER A 75 -18.40 -8.80 -13.51
CA SER A 75 -18.47 -7.54 -12.75
C SER A 75 -17.98 -6.34 -13.58
N GLU A 76 -16.88 -6.49 -14.32
CA GLU A 76 -16.36 -5.44 -15.20
C GLU A 76 -17.33 -5.13 -16.36
N ILE A 77 -17.93 -6.17 -16.97
CA ILE A 77 -18.89 -6.00 -18.07
C ILE A 77 -20.14 -5.21 -17.65
N ILE A 78 -20.62 -5.41 -16.41
CA ILE A 78 -21.81 -4.71 -15.90
C ILE A 78 -21.47 -3.41 -15.16
N GLY A 79 -20.19 -3.03 -15.06
CA GLY A 79 -19.76 -1.84 -14.34
C GLY A 79 -19.95 -1.91 -12.81
N PHE A 80 -20.00 -3.11 -12.23
CA PHE A 80 -20.15 -3.27 -10.78
C PHE A 80 -18.84 -2.99 -10.06
N SER A 81 -18.84 -1.98 -9.18
CA SER A 81 -17.61 -1.45 -8.59
C SER A 81 -17.63 -1.31 -7.06
N LEU A 82 -18.65 -1.84 -6.37
CA LEU A 82 -18.74 -1.76 -4.90
C LEU A 82 -17.48 -2.32 -4.22
N LYS A 83 -16.93 -1.57 -3.26
CA LYS A 83 -15.79 -1.97 -2.44
C LYS A 83 -16.26 -2.24 -1.02
N LEU A 84 -15.79 -3.33 -0.42
CA LEU A 84 -16.13 -3.73 0.94
C LEU A 84 -14.88 -3.88 1.79
N GLN A 85 -14.99 -3.59 3.08
CA GLN A 85 -13.90 -3.81 4.01
C GLN A 85 -13.92 -5.24 4.56
N LYS A 86 -12.88 -6.02 4.26
CA LYS A 86 -12.65 -7.35 4.83
C LYS A 86 -11.43 -7.29 5.75
N GLN A 87 -11.67 -7.45 7.05
CA GLN A 87 -10.63 -7.29 8.08
C GLN A 87 -9.94 -5.92 7.97
N SER A 88 -8.66 -5.92 7.58
CA SER A 88 -7.85 -4.72 7.45
C SER A 88 -7.69 -4.26 6.00
N GLU A 89 -8.36 -4.87 5.02
CA GLU A 89 -8.20 -4.60 3.59
C GLU A 89 -9.52 -4.18 2.92
N LEU A 90 -9.43 -3.33 1.91
CA LEU A 90 -10.55 -2.96 1.05
C LEU A 90 -10.50 -3.84 -0.21
N VAL A 91 -11.56 -4.61 -0.45
CA VAL A 91 -11.64 -5.58 -1.56
C VAL A 91 -12.87 -5.31 -2.43
N ASP A 92 -12.85 -5.80 -3.67
CA ASP A 92 -14.05 -5.81 -4.50
C ASP A 92 -15.15 -6.65 -3.87
N ALA A 93 -16.39 -6.13 -3.92
CA ALA A 93 -17.55 -6.89 -3.51
C ALA A 93 -17.73 -8.11 -4.41
N PRO A 94 -18.19 -9.25 -3.85
CA PRO A 94 -18.49 -10.41 -4.66
C PRO A 94 -19.65 -10.09 -5.61
N LEU A 95 -19.63 -10.70 -6.80
CA LEU A 95 -20.67 -10.50 -7.82
C LEU A 95 -22.09 -10.76 -7.30
N GLU A 96 -22.26 -11.64 -6.32
CA GLU A 96 -23.52 -11.88 -5.61
C GLU A 96 -24.15 -10.58 -5.07
N ALA A 97 -23.34 -9.65 -4.56
CA ALA A 97 -23.81 -8.37 -4.05
C ALA A 97 -24.35 -7.46 -5.17
N ALA A 98 -23.94 -7.68 -6.42
CA ALA A 98 -24.48 -7.01 -7.61
C ALA A 98 -25.94 -7.46 -7.88
N ILE A 99 -26.28 -8.69 -7.54
CA ILE A 99 -27.61 -9.28 -7.84
C ILE A 99 -28.59 -9.11 -6.68
N LEU A 100 -28.09 -8.91 -5.46
CA LEU A 100 -28.88 -8.86 -4.24
C LEU A 100 -30.11 -7.92 -4.26
N PRO A 101 -30.08 -6.70 -4.88
CA PRO A 101 -31.28 -5.86 -4.98
C PRO A 101 -32.37 -6.44 -5.90
N TYR A 102 -31.99 -7.34 -6.80
CA TYR A 102 -32.80 -7.85 -7.90
C TYR A 102 -33.15 -9.32 -7.73
N TYR A 103 -32.86 -9.93 -6.58
CA TYR A 103 -33.17 -11.33 -6.35
C TYR A 103 -33.70 -11.58 -4.94
N VAL A 104 -34.85 -12.25 -4.87
CA VAL A 104 -35.43 -12.77 -3.63
C VAL A 104 -35.46 -14.29 -3.72
N SER A 105 -34.68 -14.95 -2.85
CA SER A 105 -34.57 -16.41 -2.85
C SER A 105 -35.69 -17.08 -2.05
N GLN A 106 -36.10 -18.27 -2.49
CA GLN A 106 -37.07 -19.09 -1.75
C GLN A 106 -36.56 -19.45 -0.35
N SER A 107 -35.27 -19.78 -0.20
CA SER A 107 -34.72 -20.30 1.05
C SER A 107 -34.72 -19.27 2.18
N VAL A 108 -34.24 -18.05 1.93
CA VAL A 108 -33.99 -17.03 2.96
C VAL A 108 -34.52 -15.64 2.63
N GLY A 109 -34.73 -15.29 1.34
CA GLY A 109 -35.13 -13.95 0.91
C GLY A 109 -36.52 -13.50 1.39
N TRP A 110 -37.43 -14.44 1.66
CA TRP A 110 -38.75 -14.20 2.26
C TRP A 110 -38.76 -14.21 3.79
N VAL A 111 -37.58 -14.22 4.43
CA VAL A 111 -37.44 -14.20 5.89
C VAL A 111 -36.49 -13.09 6.34
N TYR A 112 -35.35 -12.96 5.65
CA TYR A 112 -34.26 -12.08 6.04
C TYR A 112 -33.99 -11.01 4.98
N ILE A 113 -33.78 -9.79 5.44
CA ILE A 113 -33.48 -8.65 4.59
C ILE A 113 -32.02 -8.71 4.16
N ARG A 114 -31.76 -8.61 2.84
CA ARG A 114 -30.40 -8.61 2.24
C ARG A 114 -29.63 -9.91 2.43
N GLU A 115 -30.30 -11.05 2.59
CA GLU A 115 -29.65 -12.36 2.70
C GLU A 115 -30.00 -13.32 1.56
N SER A 116 -30.69 -12.85 0.50
CA SER A 116 -31.15 -13.71 -0.61
C SER A 116 -30.02 -14.48 -1.30
N ILE A 117 -28.83 -13.91 -1.40
CA ILE A 117 -27.67 -14.51 -2.07
C ILE A 117 -26.38 -14.02 -1.42
N GLY A 118 -25.44 -14.93 -1.16
CA GLY A 118 -24.16 -14.65 -0.50
C GLY A 118 -24.26 -14.54 1.04
N ASP A 119 -23.12 -14.66 1.72
CA ASP A 119 -22.99 -14.34 3.15
C ASP A 119 -22.12 -13.09 3.25
N TYR A 120 -22.61 -12.04 3.93
CA TYR A 120 -21.91 -10.76 4.03
C TYR A 120 -21.48 -10.41 5.46
N ARG A 121 -21.70 -11.31 6.42
CA ARG A 121 -21.45 -11.05 7.86
C ARG A 121 -19.97 -10.82 8.20
N PHE A 122 -19.06 -11.23 7.32
CA PHE A 122 -17.61 -11.06 7.50
C PHE A 122 -17.06 -9.75 6.93
N TYR A 123 -17.88 -8.96 6.23
CA TYR A 123 -17.53 -7.61 5.80
C TYR A 123 -17.94 -6.60 6.87
N LYS A 124 -17.02 -5.71 7.21
CA LYS A 124 -17.30 -4.63 8.15
C LYS A 124 -18.21 -3.61 7.47
N ASP A 125 -19.24 -3.15 8.17
CA ASP A 125 -20.17 -2.10 7.74
C ASP A 125 -20.89 -2.35 6.40
N PHE A 126 -20.96 -3.62 5.94
CA PHE A 126 -21.59 -4.02 4.66
C PHE A 126 -22.93 -3.35 4.40
N LYS A 127 -23.81 -3.26 5.40
CA LYS A 127 -25.13 -2.65 5.26
C LYS A 127 -25.04 -1.21 4.75
N PHE A 128 -24.16 -0.40 5.35
CA PHE A 128 -24.01 1.00 4.95
C PHE A 128 -23.40 1.08 3.56
N ASP A 129 -22.32 0.34 3.30
CA ASP A 129 -21.62 0.33 2.01
C ASP A 129 -22.54 -0.08 0.86
N TYR A 130 -23.31 -1.14 1.07
CA TYR A 130 -24.28 -1.66 0.12
C TYR A 130 -25.38 -0.63 -0.16
N LEU A 131 -25.98 -0.06 0.89
CA LEU A 131 -27.06 0.91 0.73
C LEU A 131 -26.54 2.21 0.09
N ASP A 132 -25.40 2.73 0.52
CA ASP A 132 -24.82 3.96 -0.02
C ASP A 132 -24.48 3.81 -1.51
N TYR A 133 -23.96 2.66 -1.94
CA TYR A 133 -23.68 2.35 -3.34
C TYR A 133 -24.96 2.39 -4.18
N TYR A 134 -25.98 1.63 -3.78
CA TYR A 134 -27.24 1.56 -4.54
C TYR A 134 -28.08 2.84 -4.44
N CYS A 135 -27.93 3.62 -3.36
CA CYS A 135 -28.51 4.95 -3.23
C CYS A 135 -27.72 6.06 -3.95
N GLY A 136 -26.51 5.77 -4.45
CA GLY A 136 -25.66 6.73 -5.16
C GLY A 136 -25.09 7.84 -4.25
N ILE A 137 -24.81 7.52 -2.99
CA ILE A 137 -24.38 8.49 -1.96
C ILE A 137 -22.86 8.72 -1.96
N GLU A 138 -22.06 7.67 -2.15
CA GLU A 138 -20.60 7.72 -2.12
C GLU A 138 -19.97 7.69 -3.53
N ASN A 139 -18.89 8.45 -3.68
CA ASN A 139 -17.93 8.27 -4.77
C ASN A 139 -16.88 7.26 -4.32
N LEU A 140 -16.85 6.10 -4.97
CA LEU A 140 -15.97 4.98 -4.64
C LEU A 140 -14.48 5.38 -4.53
N HIS A 141 -14.05 6.36 -5.33
CA HIS A 141 -12.69 6.87 -5.35
C HIS A 141 -12.29 7.59 -4.04
N ASP A 142 -13.21 8.36 -3.47
CA ASP A 142 -12.96 9.14 -2.25
C ASP A 142 -12.76 8.21 -1.05
N ARG A 143 -13.48 7.08 -1.04
CA ARG A 143 -13.36 6.07 0.00
C ARG A 143 -12.08 5.25 -0.08
N VAL A 144 -11.70 4.78 -1.28
CA VAL A 144 -10.41 4.10 -1.49
C VAL A 144 -9.27 5.01 -1.03
N LYS A 145 -9.31 6.28 -1.45
CA LYS A 145 -8.35 7.29 -1.05
C LYS A 145 -8.33 7.51 0.46
N LYS A 146 -9.48 7.68 1.12
CA LYS A 146 -9.56 7.83 2.58
C LYS A 146 -8.96 6.62 3.29
N TYR A 147 -9.30 5.42 2.86
CA TYR A 147 -8.78 4.18 3.43
C TYR A 147 -7.25 4.06 3.27
N ASP A 148 -6.71 4.38 2.09
CA ASP A 148 -5.26 4.35 1.83
C ASP A 148 -4.51 5.37 2.71
N LEU A 149 -5.05 6.58 2.85
CA LEU A 149 -4.51 7.63 3.73
C LEU A 149 -4.57 7.22 5.21
N GLU A 150 -5.65 6.56 5.65
CA GLU A 150 -5.76 6.03 7.01
C GLU A 150 -4.80 4.87 7.27
N LYS A 151 -4.55 4.02 6.28
CA LYS A 151 -3.55 2.95 6.35
C LYS A 151 -2.14 3.52 6.46
N GLU A 152 -1.78 4.47 5.59
CA GLU A 152 -0.48 5.16 5.66
C GLU A 152 -0.30 5.84 7.03
N LYS A 153 -1.33 6.50 7.56
CA LYS A 153 -1.30 7.11 8.88
C LYS A 153 -1.05 6.10 10.01
N LYS A 154 -1.63 4.89 9.93
CA LYS A 154 -1.38 3.82 10.92
C LYS A 154 0.04 3.29 10.83
N GLU A 155 0.57 3.10 9.62
CA GLU A 155 1.95 2.65 9.39
C GLU A 155 2.96 3.67 9.95
N LEU A 156 2.76 4.97 9.66
CA LEU A 156 3.58 6.05 10.21
C LEU A 156 3.48 6.14 11.73
N ALA A 157 2.29 5.95 12.31
CA ALA A 157 2.13 5.92 13.76
C ALA A 157 2.88 4.74 14.41
N PHE A 158 2.89 3.57 13.76
CA PHE A 158 3.68 2.44 14.18
C PHE A 158 5.19 2.73 14.10
N GLU A 159 5.67 3.31 12.99
CA GLU A 159 7.08 3.72 12.84
C GLU A 159 7.48 4.74 13.91
N LEU A 160 6.65 5.75 14.19
CA LEU A 160 6.90 6.76 15.22
C LEU A 160 7.00 6.14 16.61
N ASN A 161 6.14 5.16 16.93
CA ASN A 161 6.21 4.39 18.16
C ASN A 161 7.51 3.58 18.25
N GLN A 162 7.94 2.94 17.16
CA GLN A 162 9.22 2.21 17.11
C GLN A 162 10.41 3.16 17.34
N LEU A 163 10.48 4.28 16.61
CA LEU A 163 11.51 5.31 16.76
C LEU A 163 11.55 5.88 18.19
N SER A 164 10.39 6.05 18.83
CA SER A 164 10.29 6.49 20.22
C SER A 164 10.73 5.42 21.21
N SER A 165 10.48 4.15 20.90
CA SER A 165 10.97 3.03 21.69
C SER A 165 12.50 2.90 21.64
N TYR A 166 13.14 3.17 20.50
CA TYR A 166 14.60 3.15 20.38
C TYR A 166 15.27 4.20 21.26
N GLU A 167 14.75 5.43 21.30
CA GLU A 167 15.27 6.49 22.20
C GLU A 167 15.06 6.19 23.69
N THR A 168 14.01 5.45 24.02
CA THR A 168 13.63 5.18 25.42
C THR A 168 14.19 3.88 25.99
N LYS A 169 14.53 2.89 25.15
CA LYS A 169 15.03 1.59 25.60
C LYS A 169 16.56 1.45 25.53
N ASP A 170 17.24 2.18 24.65
CA ASP A 170 18.69 2.09 24.52
C ASP A 170 19.40 2.99 25.56
N GLU A 171 20.01 2.35 26.56
CA GLU A 171 20.75 3.05 27.60
C GLU A 171 21.99 3.78 27.06
N GLY A 172 22.64 3.24 26.01
CA GLY A 172 23.79 3.85 25.35
C GLY A 172 23.43 5.16 24.66
N LEU A 173 22.25 5.24 24.04
CA LEU A 173 21.74 6.48 23.45
C LEU A 173 21.40 7.54 24.51
N LYS A 174 20.79 7.16 25.64
CA LYS A 174 20.49 8.08 26.75
C LYS A 174 21.76 8.66 27.37
N ILE A 175 22.75 7.81 27.65
CA ILE A 175 24.04 8.21 28.22
C ILE A 175 24.76 9.17 27.26
N SER A 176 24.75 8.87 25.96
CA SER A 176 25.35 9.73 24.92
C SER A 176 24.71 11.12 24.87
N LYS A 177 23.37 11.21 25.04
CA LYS A 177 22.63 12.49 25.05
C LYS A 177 23.00 13.36 26.27
N ILE A 178 23.07 12.75 27.46
CA ILE A 178 23.44 13.43 28.71
C ILE A 178 24.90 13.91 28.67
N LEU A 179 25.82 13.08 28.15
CA LEU A 179 27.23 13.45 27.99
C LEU A 179 27.41 14.60 27.00
N HIS A 180 26.72 14.57 25.86
CA HIS A 180 26.81 15.63 24.86
C HIS A 180 26.36 17.00 25.40
N GLU A 181 25.25 17.04 26.16
CA GLU A 181 24.78 18.27 26.80
C GLU A 181 25.78 18.78 27.85
N ARG A 182 26.49 17.88 28.54
CA ARG A 182 27.49 18.22 29.57
C ARG A 182 28.83 18.73 29.00
N PHE A 183 29.27 18.23 27.84
CA PHE A 183 30.63 18.49 27.30
C PHE A 183 30.70 19.55 26.19
N LYS A 184 29.56 20.10 25.75
CA LYS A 184 29.44 21.01 24.58
C LYS A 184 30.30 22.29 24.66
N GLY A 185 30.66 22.75 25.87
CA GLY A 185 31.40 24.00 26.07
C GLY A 185 32.91 23.88 26.28
N GLN A 186 33.41 22.74 26.79
CA GLN A 186 34.82 22.59 27.19
C GLN A 186 35.69 21.91 26.11
N ALA A 187 35.09 21.10 25.24
CA ALA A 187 35.85 20.29 24.27
C ALA A 187 36.41 21.09 23.08
N VAL A 188 35.76 22.19 22.68
CA VAL A 188 36.19 22.98 21.50
C VAL A 188 37.45 23.79 21.80
N GLY A 189 37.47 24.54 22.91
CA GLY A 189 38.67 25.30 23.33
C GLY A 189 39.86 24.39 23.64
N PHE A 190 39.59 23.19 24.15
CA PHE A 190 40.61 22.17 24.41
C PHE A 190 41.31 21.67 23.13
N LEU A 191 40.55 21.42 22.05
CA LEU A 191 41.10 20.92 20.79
C LEU A 191 41.89 22.00 20.04
N GLU A 192 41.43 23.25 20.08
CA GLU A 192 42.11 24.37 19.43
C GLU A 192 43.48 24.66 20.06
N GLU A 193 43.57 24.63 21.40
CA GLU A 193 44.84 24.84 22.12
C GLU A 193 45.83 23.69 21.88
N TYR A 194 45.35 22.44 21.84
CA TYR A 194 46.16 21.27 21.53
C TYR A 194 46.72 21.32 20.10
N GLN A 195 45.88 21.69 19.13
CA GLN A 195 46.28 21.78 17.72
C GLN A 195 47.35 22.86 17.50
N ALA A 196 47.22 24.02 18.18
CA ALA A 196 48.21 25.09 18.11
C ALA A 196 49.57 24.66 18.67
N LEU A 197 49.60 24.04 19.86
CA LEU A 197 50.84 23.61 20.51
C LEU A 197 51.56 22.49 19.75
N ASN A 198 50.81 21.54 19.16
CA ASN A 198 51.39 20.52 18.30
C ASN A 198 51.92 21.11 16.98
N GLY A 199 51.23 22.09 16.40
CA GLY A 199 51.71 22.80 15.21
C GLY A 199 53.06 23.47 15.46
N ASP A 200 53.20 24.14 16.61
CA ASP A 200 54.45 24.76 17.03
C ASP A 200 55.56 23.73 17.30
N LEU A 201 55.23 22.60 17.93
CA LEU A 201 56.19 21.51 18.15
C LEU A 201 56.73 20.95 16.82
N PHE A 202 55.84 20.67 15.86
CA PHE A 202 56.23 20.19 14.53
C PHE A 202 57.16 21.16 13.81
N ALA A 203 56.86 22.47 13.87
CA ALA A 203 57.71 23.48 13.25
C ALA A 203 59.12 23.50 13.87
N ARG A 204 59.22 23.37 15.20
CA ARG A 204 60.50 23.35 15.93
C ARG A 204 61.30 22.06 15.69
N GLU A 205 60.66 20.90 15.61
CA GLU A 205 61.32 19.63 15.29
C GLU A 205 61.84 19.61 13.84
N ALA A 206 61.10 20.21 12.90
CA ALA A 206 61.58 20.40 11.53
C ALA A 206 62.80 21.35 11.48
N GLU A 207 62.80 22.42 12.28
CA GLU A 207 63.93 23.35 12.40
C GLU A 207 65.16 22.68 13.05
N HIS A 208 64.96 21.86 14.09
CA HIS A 208 66.00 21.04 14.72
C HIS A 208 66.68 20.12 13.71
N THR A 209 65.89 19.40 12.90
CA THR A 209 66.40 18.50 11.85
C THR A 209 67.25 19.26 10.83
N LYS A 210 66.79 20.44 10.39
CA LYS A 210 67.55 21.31 9.47
C LYS A 210 68.89 21.75 10.05
N LEU A 211 68.92 22.13 11.34
CA LEU A 211 70.17 22.52 12.02
C LEU A 211 71.13 21.35 12.20
N CYS A 212 70.63 20.15 12.55
CA CYS A 212 71.45 18.94 12.62
C CYS A 212 72.14 18.65 11.28
N ASN A 213 71.37 18.70 10.18
CA ASN A 213 71.91 18.52 8.84
C ASN A 213 72.96 19.58 8.48
N LYS A 214 72.68 20.86 8.80
CA LYS A 214 73.62 21.95 8.58
C LYS A 214 74.92 21.78 9.37
N ILE A 215 74.85 21.35 10.63
CA ILE A 215 76.03 21.10 11.46
C ILE A 215 76.86 19.95 10.90
N SER A 216 76.22 18.86 10.47
CA SER A 216 76.91 17.73 9.81
C SER A 216 77.65 18.18 8.54
N LEU A 217 77.00 18.99 7.69
CA LEU A 217 77.63 19.56 6.50
C LEU A 217 78.85 20.43 6.85
N LEU A 218 78.70 21.34 7.82
CA LEU A 218 79.80 22.23 8.24
C LEU A 218 80.96 21.46 8.87
N ARG A 219 80.69 20.40 9.65
CA ARG A 219 81.73 19.50 10.19
C ARG A 219 82.46 18.75 9.08
N GLY A 220 81.72 18.27 8.06
CA GLY A 220 82.30 17.68 6.86
C GLY A 220 83.23 18.66 6.13
N ARG A 221 82.75 19.88 5.88
CA ARG A 221 83.54 20.96 5.25
C ARG A 221 84.80 21.29 6.06
N LYS A 222 84.68 21.41 7.38
CA LYS A 222 85.84 21.65 8.28
C LYS A 222 86.88 20.54 8.19
N LYS A 223 86.44 19.27 8.11
CA LYS A 223 87.33 18.12 7.95
C LYS A 223 88.12 18.21 6.64
N VAL A 224 87.44 18.51 5.54
CA VAL A 224 88.07 18.71 4.22
C VAL A 224 89.06 19.87 4.26
N LEU A 225 88.67 21.04 4.78
CA LEU A 225 89.56 22.20 4.91
C LEU A 225 90.79 21.88 5.77
N SER A 226 90.63 21.13 6.86
CA SER A 226 91.75 20.72 7.71
C SER A 226 92.72 19.78 6.99
N GLN A 227 92.21 18.85 6.17
CA GLN A 227 93.02 17.98 5.33
C GLN A 227 93.75 18.77 4.24
N VAL A 228 93.05 19.70 3.57
CA VAL A 228 93.64 20.57 2.55
C VAL A 228 94.77 21.41 3.15
N ILE A 229 94.55 22.07 4.29
CA ILE A 229 95.59 22.84 4.99
C ILE A 229 96.78 21.94 5.37
N ALA A 230 96.53 20.73 5.88
CA ALA A 230 97.60 19.80 6.27
C ALA A 230 98.41 19.29 5.06
N ASN A 231 97.75 19.05 3.92
CA ASN A 231 98.38 18.63 2.67
C ASN A 231 99.22 19.76 2.08
N ILE A 232 98.65 20.97 1.96
CA ILE A 232 99.36 22.15 1.44
C ILE A 232 100.61 22.45 2.27
N LYS A 233 100.55 22.34 3.61
CA LYS A 233 101.74 22.54 4.47
C LYS A 233 102.90 21.57 4.23
N LYS A 234 102.64 20.39 3.67
CA LYS A 234 103.65 19.36 3.39
C LYS A 234 104.19 19.39 1.96
N GLN A 235 103.54 20.17 1.09
CA GLN A 235 103.87 20.26 -0.32
C GLN A 235 105.03 21.22 -0.58
N ARG A 236 105.93 20.81 -1.48
CA ARG A 236 107.04 21.61 -1.98
C ARG A 236 106.71 22.15 -3.38
N PRO A 237 106.57 23.48 -3.55
CA PRO A 237 106.37 24.10 -4.85
C PRO A 237 107.48 23.69 -5.85
N LYS A 238 107.13 23.53 -7.15
CA LYS A 238 107.91 22.92 -8.24
C LYS A 238 108.15 21.40 -8.19
N ILE A 239 108.02 20.75 -7.05
CA ILE A 239 108.38 19.32 -6.87
C ILE A 239 107.13 18.44 -6.81
N ASP A 240 106.12 18.88 -6.07
CA ASP A 240 104.90 18.09 -5.83
C ASP A 240 103.73 18.52 -6.72
N GLN A 241 102.69 17.68 -6.80
CA GLN A 241 101.42 17.93 -7.53
C GLN A 241 100.26 18.17 -6.55
N CYS A 242 99.22 18.89 -6.99
CA CYS A 242 98.01 19.12 -6.20
C CYS A 242 97.28 17.78 -5.96
N PRO A 243 96.84 17.46 -4.73
CA PRO A 243 96.26 16.15 -4.43
C PRO A 243 94.77 16.06 -4.82
N THR A 244 94.16 17.16 -5.26
CA THR A 244 92.74 17.23 -5.62
C THR A 244 92.52 17.33 -7.14
N CYS A 245 93.45 17.98 -7.85
CA CYS A 245 93.36 18.17 -9.31
C CYS A 245 94.64 17.78 -10.08
N GLU A 246 95.65 17.24 -9.41
CA GLU A 246 96.89 16.66 -10.00
C GLU A 246 97.78 17.63 -10.80
N GLN A 247 97.50 18.94 -10.75
CA GLN A 247 98.32 19.95 -11.41
C GLN A 247 99.66 20.19 -10.69
N ASN A 248 100.74 20.44 -11.45
CA ASN A 248 102.06 20.78 -10.90
C ASN A 248 102.01 22.07 -10.08
N LEU A 249 102.69 22.08 -8.93
CA LEU A 249 102.72 23.24 -8.05
C LEU A 249 103.60 24.38 -8.59
N PRO A 250 103.30 25.63 -8.19
CA PRO A 250 103.71 26.83 -8.91
C PRO A 250 105.23 27.09 -8.90
N GLY A 251 105.76 27.79 -9.92
CA GLY A 251 107.22 27.86 -10.19
C GLY A 251 107.85 29.25 -10.28
N ASP A 252 107.06 30.31 -10.44
CA ASP A 252 107.54 31.70 -10.41
C ASP A 252 107.18 32.44 -9.10
N LEU A 253 107.59 33.71 -8.96
CA LEU A 253 107.34 34.50 -7.75
C LEU A 253 105.84 34.85 -7.54
N LYS A 254 105.11 35.11 -8.64
CA LYS A 254 103.68 35.43 -8.65
C LYS A 254 102.85 34.19 -8.29
N ASP A 255 103.28 33.06 -8.80
CA ASP A 255 102.85 31.70 -8.52
C ASP A 255 102.98 31.34 -7.02
N PHE A 256 104.12 31.66 -6.42
CA PHE A 256 104.35 31.45 -4.98
C PHE A 256 103.48 32.37 -4.10
N TYR A 257 103.23 33.60 -4.56
CA TYR A 257 102.33 34.53 -3.91
C TYR A 257 100.88 34.00 -3.91
N ASN A 258 100.39 33.52 -5.05
CA ASN A 258 99.06 32.91 -5.17
C ASN A 258 98.92 31.68 -4.26
N TYR A 259 99.93 30.80 -4.24
CA TYR A 259 99.95 29.64 -3.34
C TYR A 259 99.89 30.02 -1.85
N SER A 260 100.63 31.05 -1.45
CA SER A 260 100.59 31.58 -0.08
C SER A 260 99.25 32.23 0.25
N GLN A 261 98.61 32.85 -0.75
CA GLN A 261 97.28 33.41 -0.63
C GLN A 261 96.22 32.32 -0.46
N ASP A 262 96.30 31.22 -1.21
CA ASP A 262 95.41 30.05 -1.07
C ASP A 262 95.50 29.43 0.33
N ILE A 263 96.70 29.39 0.93
CA ILE A 263 96.89 28.96 2.34
C ILE A 263 96.14 29.90 3.30
N ASN A 264 96.31 31.21 3.11
CA ASN A 264 95.67 32.20 3.97
C ASN A 264 94.14 32.17 3.82
N ASP A 265 93.65 31.98 2.60
CA ASP A 265 92.22 31.87 2.30
C ASP A 265 91.63 30.57 2.89
N ALA A 266 92.33 29.45 2.79
CA ALA A 266 91.92 28.20 3.42
C ALA A 266 91.88 28.31 4.96
N LEU A 267 92.87 28.98 5.57
CA LEU A 267 92.89 29.24 7.02
C LEU A 267 91.75 30.16 7.46
N LYS A 268 91.49 31.24 6.70
CA LYS A 268 90.39 32.18 6.96
C LYS A 268 89.03 31.51 6.82
N GLU A 269 88.85 30.68 5.80
CA GLU A 269 87.62 29.93 5.58
C GLU A 269 87.41 28.86 6.66
N ASN A 270 88.47 28.25 7.19
CA ASN A 270 88.39 27.30 8.31
C ASN A 270 87.93 28.00 9.61
N GLU A 271 88.44 29.19 9.91
CA GLU A 271 87.97 30.00 11.05
C GLU A 271 86.51 30.46 10.85
N LYS A 272 86.12 30.83 9.62
CA LYS A 272 84.72 31.16 9.30
C LYS A 272 83.79 29.96 9.53
N VAL A 273 84.13 28.78 9.00
CA VAL A 273 83.35 27.55 9.20
C VAL A 273 83.28 27.17 10.68
N LYS A 274 84.34 27.39 11.46
CA LYS A 274 84.35 27.16 12.91
C LYS A 274 83.38 28.10 13.65
N ASN A 275 83.32 29.37 13.26
CA ASN A 275 82.34 30.32 13.80
C ASN A 275 80.91 29.96 13.38
N ASP A 276 80.70 29.52 12.14
CA ASP A 276 79.40 29.05 11.66
C ASP A 276 78.91 27.81 12.42
N ILE A 277 79.81 26.86 12.72
CA ILE A 277 79.51 25.71 13.58
C ILE A 277 79.10 26.18 14.97
N LYS A 278 79.85 27.12 15.57
CA LYS A 278 79.53 27.64 16.91
C LYS A 278 78.15 28.32 16.94
N SER A 279 77.83 29.12 15.93
CA SER A 279 76.52 29.76 15.80
C SER A 279 75.40 28.75 15.59
N ALA A 280 75.61 27.76 14.72
CA ALA A 280 74.61 26.72 14.44
C ALA A 280 74.34 25.82 15.66
N VAL A 281 75.37 25.47 16.43
CA VAL A 281 75.23 24.69 17.67
C VAL A 281 74.51 25.50 18.75
N ALA A 282 74.82 26.79 18.91
CA ALA A 282 74.11 27.65 19.86
C ALA A 282 72.61 27.74 19.53
N LYS A 283 72.25 27.85 18.25
CA LYS A 283 70.86 27.82 17.80
C LYS A 283 70.22 26.45 18.02
N LEU A 284 70.92 25.35 17.77
CA LEU A 284 70.41 24.00 17.99
C LEU A 284 70.03 23.79 19.46
N ASN A 285 70.92 24.17 20.38
CA ASN A 285 70.66 24.05 21.81
C ASN A 285 69.45 24.87 22.26
N SER A 286 69.26 26.07 21.70
CA SER A 286 68.07 26.89 21.97
C SER A 286 66.77 26.22 21.47
N ILE A 287 66.80 25.58 20.30
CA ILE A 287 65.64 24.83 19.79
C ILE A 287 65.41 23.57 20.60
N GLU A 288 66.45 22.86 21.04
CA GLU A 288 66.30 21.69 21.91
C GLU A 288 65.65 22.05 23.24
N SER A 289 66.03 23.18 23.86
CA SER A 289 65.34 23.70 25.05
C SER A 289 63.87 23.98 24.75
N ALA A 290 63.56 24.68 23.65
CA ALA A 290 62.19 25.01 23.27
C ALA A 290 61.34 23.78 22.96
N VAL A 291 61.89 22.77 22.28
CA VAL A 291 61.23 21.48 22.02
C VAL A 291 60.97 20.74 23.33
N SER A 292 61.95 20.72 24.24
CA SER A 292 61.77 20.10 25.55
C SER A 292 60.70 20.81 26.38
N GLU A 293 60.71 22.14 26.42
CA GLU A 293 59.70 22.95 27.11
C GLU A 293 58.30 22.76 26.51
N LEU A 294 58.16 22.72 25.19
CA LEU A 294 56.90 22.43 24.52
C LEU A 294 56.40 21.01 24.82
N ARG A 295 57.29 20.02 24.83
CA ARG A 295 56.95 18.63 25.21
C ARG A 295 56.48 18.54 26.66
N ILE A 296 57.16 19.22 27.58
CA ILE A 296 56.75 19.30 28.98
C ILE A 296 55.39 20.00 29.09
N LYS A 297 55.20 21.14 28.43
CA LYS A 297 53.94 21.90 28.46
C LYS A 297 52.77 21.11 27.87
N ILE A 298 53.00 20.36 26.79
CA ILE A 298 52.00 19.45 26.22
C ILE A 298 51.68 18.32 27.21
N GLU A 299 52.67 17.75 27.87
CA GLU A 299 52.47 16.70 28.88
C GLU A 299 51.81 17.21 30.16
N GLU A 300 52.08 18.44 30.59
CA GLU A 300 51.44 19.08 31.75
C GLU A 300 49.99 19.47 31.45
N ASN A 301 49.73 20.10 30.31
CA ASN A 301 48.39 20.57 29.93
C ASN A 301 47.48 19.43 29.42
N PHE A 302 48.05 18.41 28.76
CA PHE A 302 47.28 17.38 28.04
C PHE A 302 47.64 15.94 28.43
N GLY A 303 48.72 15.71 29.18
CA GLY A 303 49.02 14.39 29.76
C GLY A 303 47.98 13.94 30.79
N VAL A 304 47.14 14.86 31.24
CA VAL A 304 45.93 14.58 32.03
C VAL A 304 44.93 13.73 31.23
N LEU A 305 44.74 13.90 29.91
CA LEU A 305 43.86 13.00 29.13
C LEU A 305 44.38 11.56 29.05
N ARG A 306 45.72 11.37 29.02
CA ARG A 306 46.34 10.03 29.12
C ARG A 306 46.17 9.42 30.52
N ARG A 307 46.06 10.26 31.55
CA ARG A 307 45.86 9.89 32.96
C ARG A 307 44.39 9.87 33.38
N LEU A 308 43.48 10.43 32.59
CA LEU A 308 42.02 10.36 32.72
C LEU A 308 41.53 8.98 32.26
N LYS A 309 41.97 7.98 33.02
CA LYS A 309 41.15 6.87 33.52
C LYS A 309 40.06 7.35 34.49
N ALA A 310 39.77 8.65 34.55
CA ALA A 310 38.70 9.18 35.38
C ALA A 310 37.42 9.20 34.53
N GLU A 311 36.46 8.38 34.97
CA GLU A 311 35.10 8.23 34.44
C GLU A 311 34.90 7.31 33.21
N ASN A 312 35.72 6.26 33.04
CA ASN A 312 35.43 5.11 32.15
C ASN A 312 35.22 5.38 30.63
N ILE A 313 35.41 6.59 30.12
CA ILE A 313 35.25 6.88 28.68
C ILE A 313 36.60 6.71 27.97
N THR A 314 36.77 5.59 27.26
CA THR A 314 37.89 5.34 26.34
C THR A 314 37.66 6.05 24.99
N PHE A 315 38.70 6.13 24.14
CA PHE A 315 38.54 6.64 22.77
C PHE A 315 37.48 5.86 21.96
N ASP A 316 37.41 4.54 22.15
CA ASP A 316 36.38 3.69 21.55
C ASP A 316 34.98 4.08 22.05
N SER A 317 34.82 4.30 23.36
CA SER A 317 33.57 4.80 23.95
C SER A 317 33.19 6.20 23.43
N TRP A 318 34.17 7.08 23.17
CA TRP A 318 33.91 8.38 22.55
C TRP A 318 33.44 8.25 21.09
N LEU A 319 34.01 7.32 20.33
CA LEU A 319 33.61 7.04 18.95
C LEU A 319 32.19 6.45 18.89
N ASP A 320 31.88 5.51 19.79
CA ASP A 320 30.53 4.96 19.97
C ASP A 320 29.52 6.04 20.37
N HIS A 321 29.89 6.95 21.27
CA HIS A 321 29.05 8.10 21.63
C HIS A 321 28.75 9.01 20.44
N ASN A 322 29.74 9.31 19.60
CA ASN A 322 29.50 10.12 18.40
C ASN A 322 28.65 9.40 17.35
N ALA A 323 28.84 8.10 17.18
CA ALA A 323 27.97 7.28 16.32
C ALA A 323 26.52 7.30 16.83
N ASN A 324 26.34 7.15 18.13
CA ASN A 324 25.04 7.23 18.82
C ASN A 324 24.38 8.62 18.69
N LEU A 325 25.16 9.70 18.78
CA LEU A 325 24.64 11.05 18.55
C LEU A 325 24.17 11.28 17.10
N ARG A 326 24.91 10.73 16.13
CA ARG A 326 24.50 10.76 14.71
C ARG A 326 23.23 9.95 14.49
N LEU A 327 23.11 8.80 15.15
CA LEU A 327 21.90 7.98 15.13
C LEU A 327 20.71 8.73 15.75
N LEU A 328 20.86 9.34 16.91
CA LEU A 328 19.83 10.16 17.56
C LEU A 328 19.36 11.33 16.67
N LYS A 329 20.30 12.02 16.02
CA LYS A 329 19.97 13.08 15.06
C LYS A 329 19.14 12.54 13.89
N ASN A 330 19.49 11.38 13.35
CA ASN A 330 18.73 10.74 12.27
C ASN A 330 17.34 10.29 12.74
N ILE A 331 17.22 9.73 13.95
CA ILE A 331 15.92 9.37 14.56
C ILE A 331 15.05 10.62 14.72
N SER A 332 15.60 11.71 15.24
CA SER A 332 14.88 12.99 15.40
C SER A 332 14.40 13.56 14.06
N ILE A 333 15.24 13.53 13.02
CA ILE A 333 14.86 13.97 11.66
C ILE A 333 13.72 13.10 11.11
N LYS A 334 13.82 11.77 11.26
CA LYS A 334 12.77 10.85 10.81
C LYS A 334 11.45 11.06 11.55
N LYS A 335 11.48 11.25 12.87
CA LYS A 335 10.29 11.56 13.67
C LYS A 335 9.60 12.83 13.17
N ALA A 336 10.35 13.93 13.01
CA ALA A 336 9.81 15.19 12.51
C ALA A 336 9.19 15.02 11.11
N SER A 337 9.81 14.20 10.24
CA SER A 337 9.24 13.88 8.92
C SER A 337 7.94 13.07 9.03
N CYS A 338 7.89 12.07 9.91
CA CYS A 338 6.69 11.26 10.15
C CYS A 338 5.55 12.12 10.71
N GLU A 339 5.84 12.95 11.73
CA GLU A 339 4.87 13.87 12.33
C GLU A 339 4.30 14.85 11.31
N LYS A 340 5.17 15.45 10.49
CA LYS A 340 4.75 16.34 9.41
C LYS A 340 3.83 15.62 8.42
N ARG A 341 4.23 14.44 7.93
CA ARG A 341 3.40 13.65 7.00
C ARG A 341 2.07 13.25 7.63
N MET A 342 2.04 12.90 8.92
CA MET A 342 0.80 12.61 9.62
C MET A 342 -0.13 13.82 9.73
N GLU A 343 0.41 15.03 9.88
CA GLU A 343 -0.36 16.28 9.87
C GLU A 343 -0.94 16.56 8.47
N ASP A 344 -0.12 16.39 7.43
CA ASP A 344 -0.56 16.50 6.02
C ASP A 344 -1.69 15.50 5.73
N LEU A 345 -1.53 14.23 6.14
CA LEU A 345 -2.54 13.18 5.99
C LEU A 345 -3.85 13.51 6.72
N LYS A 346 -3.81 14.11 7.91
CA LYS A 346 -5.04 14.57 8.59
C LYS A 346 -5.76 15.63 7.76
N SER A 347 -5.01 16.56 7.16
CA SER A 347 -5.59 17.59 6.30
C SER A 347 -6.16 16.99 5.02
N GLU A 348 -5.47 16.03 4.39
CA GLU A 348 -5.95 15.33 3.20
C GLU A 348 -7.23 14.54 3.50
N ILE A 349 -7.28 13.81 4.62
CA ILE A 349 -8.48 13.10 5.07
C ILE A 349 -9.63 14.07 5.35
N GLY A 350 -9.35 15.21 6.00
CA GLY A 350 -10.35 16.25 6.26
C GLY A 350 -10.88 16.92 4.97
N GLY A 351 -10.08 16.96 3.91
CA GLY A 351 -10.44 17.54 2.62
C GLY A 351 -11.34 16.66 1.74
N ILE A 352 -11.45 15.36 2.02
CA ILE A 352 -12.27 14.39 1.25
C ILE A 352 -13.78 14.55 1.52
N GLY A 353 -14.17 15.48 2.39
CA GLY A 353 -15.57 15.76 2.74
C GLY A 353 -15.97 15.09 4.04
N GLY A 354 -16.74 15.80 4.86
CA GLY A 354 -17.14 15.35 6.20
C GLY A 354 -18.25 14.30 6.18
N GLU A 355 -18.23 13.42 7.18
CA GLU A 355 -19.28 12.44 7.48
C GLU A 355 -20.68 13.10 7.59
N ASP A 356 -20.73 14.37 8.00
CA ASP A 356 -21.95 15.18 8.06
C ASP A 356 -22.66 15.35 6.71
N GLY A 357 -21.91 15.40 5.60
CA GLY A 357 -22.47 15.49 4.25
C GLY A 357 -23.09 14.17 3.78
N ILE A 358 -22.52 13.05 4.20
CA ILE A 358 -23.01 11.69 3.88
C ILE A 358 -24.30 11.44 4.66
N GLU A 359 -24.33 11.77 5.95
CA GLU A 359 -25.50 11.55 6.79
C GLU A 359 -26.73 12.33 6.30
N LEU A 360 -26.54 13.59 5.86
CA LEU A 360 -27.60 14.38 5.23
C LEU A 360 -28.11 13.75 3.93
N LYS A 361 -27.24 13.14 3.13
CA LYS A 361 -27.65 12.40 1.91
C LYS A 361 -28.43 11.13 2.27
N ARG A 362 -28.00 10.40 3.31
CA ARG A 362 -28.69 9.20 3.81
C ARG A 362 -30.08 9.52 4.31
N ILE A 363 -30.25 10.58 5.10
CA ILE A 363 -31.56 11.04 5.57
C ILE A 363 -32.51 11.30 4.40
N LYS A 364 -32.05 12.02 3.36
CA LYS A 364 -32.87 12.28 2.16
C LYS A 364 -33.29 10.99 1.45
N LYS A 365 -32.38 10.03 1.32
CA LYS A 365 -32.66 8.73 0.70
C LYS A 365 -33.57 7.85 1.56
N GLU A 366 -33.46 7.97 2.87
CA GLU A 366 -34.35 7.29 3.82
C GLU A 366 -35.78 7.85 3.77
N GLU A 367 -35.94 9.17 3.66
CA GLU A 367 -37.25 9.81 3.44
C GLU A 367 -37.89 9.37 2.12
N GLU A 368 -37.10 9.34 1.04
CA GLU A 368 -37.53 8.83 -0.27
C GLU A 368 -37.98 7.37 -0.18
N PHE A 369 -37.16 6.50 0.41
CA PHE A 369 -37.46 5.09 0.60
C PHE A 369 -38.75 4.90 1.43
N LEU A 370 -38.88 5.61 2.56
CA LEU A 370 -40.03 5.50 3.45
C LEU A 370 -41.33 5.92 2.74
N GLY A 371 -41.28 6.93 1.88
CA GLY A 371 -42.41 7.33 1.04
C GLY A 371 -42.87 6.20 0.11
N ILE A 372 -41.93 5.58 -0.60
CA ILE A 372 -42.20 4.44 -1.49
C ILE A 372 -42.72 3.24 -0.68
N PHE A 373 -42.07 2.93 0.44
CA PHE A 373 -42.37 1.76 1.27
C PHE A 373 -43.76 1.80 1.88
N LYS A 374 -44.23 2.98 2.33
CA LYS A 374 -45.61 3.18 2.78
C LYS A 374 -46.62 2.85 1.69
N ILE A 375 -46.43 3.42 0.49
CA ILE A 375 -47.34 3.22 -0.64
C ILE A 375 -47.44 1.73 -1.00
N LYS A 376 -46.30 1.03 -1.03
CA LYS A 376 -46.28 -0.40 -1.37
C LYS A 376 -46.91 -1.26 -0.27
N ALA A 377 -46.61 -0.99 1.00
CA ALA A 377 -47.21 -1.71 2.12
C ALA A 377 -48.74 -1.54 2.17
N GLU A 378 -49.23 -0.30 2.02
CA GLU A 378 -50.67 0.01 1.91
C GLU A 378 -51.32 -0.73 0.73
N SER A 379 -50.63 -0.79 -0.41
CA SER A 379 -51.14 -1.48 -1.61
C SER A 379 -51.24 -3.00 -1.48
N LEU A 380 -50.49 -3.59 -0.55
CA LEU A 380 -50.53 -4.99 -0.15
C LEU A 380 -51.43 -5.22 1.08
N GLY A 381 -52.01 -4.16 1.64
CA GLY A 381 -52.93 -4.23 2.78
C GLY A 381 -52.26 -4.48 4.13
N VAL A 382 -50.99 -4.04 4.31
CA VAL A 382 -50.26 -4.21 5.57
C VAL A 382 -49.77 -2.86 6.12
N ASP A 383 -49.90 -2.70 7.43
CA ASP A 383 -49.44 -1.51 8.14
C ASP A 383 -47.95 -1.57 8.46
N LEU A 384 -47.26 -0.44 8.30
CA LEU A 384 -45.86 -0.35 8.71
C LEU A 384 -45.73 -0.27 10.25
N PRO A 385 -44.75 -0.97 10.84
CA PRO A 385 -44.44 -0.80 12.25
C PRO A 385 -44.06 0.65 12.60
N LYS A 386 -44.46 1.10 13.80
CA LYS A 386 -44.25 2.50 14.24
C LYS A 386 -42.79 2.85 14.53
N GLU A 387 -41.99 1.88 14.97
CA GLU A 387 -40.61 2.10 15.39
C GLU A 387 -39.67 2.27 14.18
N LYS A 388 -38.75 3.24 14.27
CA LYS A 388 -37.78 3.58 13.21
C LYS A 388 -36.98 2.37 12.73
N LYS A 389 -36.46 1.54 13.64
CA LYS A 389 -35.70 0.31 13.33
C LYS A 389 -36.44 -0.74 12.50
N TYR A 390 -37.73 -0.56 12.24
CA TYR A 390 -38.57 -1.47 11.46
C TYR A 390 -39.14 -0.81 10.19
N ARG A 391 -38.78 0.43 9.87
CA ARG A 391 -39.31 1.13 8.69
C ARG A 391 -38.28 2.01 7.96
N ASP A 392 -37.26 2.48 8.68
CA ASP A 392 -36.21 3.37 8.17
C ASP A 392 -35.10 2.52 7.52
N LEU A 393 -34.69 2.83 6.28
CA LEU A 393 -33.86 1.97 5.44
C LEU A 393 -32.54 1.53 6.09
N TYR A 394 -31.81 2.47 6.71
CA TYR A 394 -30.50 2.19 7.32
C TYR A 394 -30.63 1.54 8.70
N ALA A 395 -31.74 1.76 9.40
CA ALA A 395 -32.01 1.15 10.71
C ALA A 395 -32.62 -0.25 10.60
N LEU A 396 -33.31 -0.54 9.50
CA LEU A 396 -34.06 -1.77 9.28
C LEU A 396 -33.17 -2.99 9.10
N ASN A 397 -33.30 -3.96 10.01
CA ASN A 397 -32.62 -5.26 9.94
C ASN A 397 -33.60 -6.44 9.83
N SER A 398 -34.78 -6.33 10.43
CA SER A 398 -35.82 -7.36 10.41
C SER A 398 -37.19 -6.73 10.71
N PHE A 399 -38.28 -7.42 10.40
CA PHE A 399 -39.62 -7.01 10.79
C PHE A 399 -40.08 -7.74 12.06
N PRO A 400 -40.90 -7.11 12.92
CA PRO A 400 -41.40 -7.70 14.17
C PRO A 400 -42.68 -8.53 13.96
N CYS A 401 -42.83 -9.21 12.83
CA CYS A 401 -44.02 -9.98 12.46
C CYS A 401 -43.65 -11.35 11.88
N GLN A 402 -44.63 -12.22 11.69
CA GLN A 402 -44.45 -13.60 11.21
C GLN A 402 -45.56 -13.99 10.22
N GLY A 403 -45.34 -15.07 9.46
CA GLY A 403 -46.32 -15.60 8.50
C GLY A 403 -46.59 -14.66 7.33
N VAL A 404 -47.87 -14.55 6.93
CA VAL A 404 -48.31 -13.78 5.76
C VAL A 404 -47.95 -12.28 5.88
N GLU A 405 -48.08 -11.70 7.07
CA GLU A 405 -47.75 -10.27 7.29
C GLU A 405 -46.26 -9.97 7.03
N LEU A 406 -45.37 -10.84 7.53
CA LEU A 406 -43.93 -10.75 7.25
C LEU A 406 -43.63 -10.85 5.77
N HIS A 407 -44.28 -11.81 5.10
CA HIS A 407 -44.12 -12.04 3.67
C HIS A 407 -44.50 -10.78 2.85
N LEU A 408 -45.66 -10.17 3.16
CA LEU A 408 -46.14 -8.96 2.50
C LEU A 408 -45.24 -7.74 2.79
N LEU A 409 -44.74 -7.58 4.02
CA LEU A 409 -43.79 -6.50 4.34
C LEU A 409 -42.45 -6.66 3.65
N LEU A 410 -41.92 -7.89 3.53
CA LEU A 410 -40.72 -8.17 2.77
C LEU A 410 -40.92 -7.91 1.28
N MET A 411 -42.09 -8.26 0.73
CA MET A 411 -42.44 -7.93 -0.65
C MET A 411 -42.45 -6.41 -0.85
N ALA A 412 -43.14 -5.67 0.01
CA ALA A 412 -43.16 -4.22 -0.02
C ALA A 412 -41.74 -3.63 0.09
N TYR A 413 -40.91 -4.15 0.99
CA TYR A 413 -39.52 -3.72 1.18
C TYR A 413 -38.69 -3.92 -0.09
N ASN A 414 -38.68 -5.15 -0.63
CA ASN A 414 -37.84 -5.52 -1.76
C ASN A 414 -38.24 -4.73 -3.01
N PHE A 415 -39.54 -4.56 -3.28
CA PHE A 415 -39.99 -3.70 -4.39
C PHE A 415 -39.68 -2.22 -4.16
N SER A 416 -39.73 -1.72 -2.92
CA SER A 416 -39.39 -0.32 -2.61
C SER A 416 -37.91 -0.06 -2.83
N PHE A 417 -37.07 -0.98 -2.38
CA PHE A 417 -35.63 -0.89 -2.58
C PHE A 417 -35.30 -1.01 -4.08
N TYR A 418 -35.86 -2.00 -4.79
CA TYR A 418 -35.70 -2.14 -6.24
C TYR A 418 -36.11 -0.88 -7.00
N GLU A 419 -37.26 -0.27 -6.69
CA GLU A 419 -37.68 0.99 -7.33
C GLU A 419 -36.68 2.13 -7.09
N MET A 420 -36.17 2.25 -5.86
CA MET A 420 -35.16 3.26 -5.53
C MET A 420 -33.84 3.01 -6.29
N VAL A 421 -33.42 1.75 -6.42
CA VAL A 421 -32.22 1.39 -7.19
C VAL A 421 -32.41 1.69 -8.68
N MET A 422 -33.56 1.36 -9.26
CA MET A 422 -33.87 1.63 -10.67
C MET A 422 -33.92 3.13 -11.01
N LYS A 423 -34.16 3.99 -10.01
CA LYS A 423 -34.11 5.46 -10.18
C LYS A 423 -32.68 6.03 -10.18
N ASN A 424 -31.68 5.24 -9.79
CA ASN A 424 -30.29 5.66 -9.75
C ASN A 424 -29.59 5.34 -11.08
N PRO A 425 -29.21 6.34 -11.90
CA PRO A 425 -28.60 6.10 -13.20
C PRO A 425 -27.14 5.63 -13.11
N ASN A 426 -26.51 5.73 -11.94
CA ASN A 426 -25.08 5.47 -11.76
C ASN A 426 -24.77 4.02 -11.34
N VAL A 427 -25.77 3.16 -11.27
CA VAL A 427 -25.62 1.75 -10.88
C VAL A 427 -26.19 0.85 -11.97
N HIS A 428 -25.65 -0.36 -12.06
CA HIS A 428 -26.16 -1.38 -12.95
C HIS A 428 -27.61 -1.74 -12.61
N SER A 429 -28.32 -2.41 -13.52
CA SER A 429 -29.68 -2.91 -13.27
C SER A 429 -29.86 -4.30 -13.85
N PHE A 430 -30.67 -5.12 -13.17
CA PHE A 430 -31.06 -6.44 -13.62
C PHE A 430 -32.58 -6.60 -13.59
N PRO A 431 -33.14 -7.56 -14.36
CA PRO A 431 -34.49 -8.02 -14.16
C PRO A 431 -34.73 -8.44 -12.71
N PHE A 432 -35.90 -8.11 -12.16
CA PHE A 432 -36.23 -8.45 -10.79
C PHE A 432 -36.73 -9.90 -10.69
N LEU A 433 -35.97 -10.75 -10.01
CA LEU A 433 -36.18 -12.18 -9.88
C LEU A 433 -36.78 -12.52 -8.51
N LEU A 434 -37.99 -13.07 -8.48
CA LEU A 434 -38.67 -13.48 -7.26
C LEU A 434 -38.90 -14.99 -7.27
N ASP A 435 -38.15 -15.71 -6.45
CA ASP A 435 -38.22 -17.16 -6.39
C ASP A 435 -39.27 -17.63 -5.36
N ALA A 436 -40.19 -18.47 -5.79
CA ALA A 436 -41.29 -19.05 -5.03
C ALA A 436 -42.06 -18.01 -4.21
N VAL A 437 -42.79 -17.12 -4.91
CA VAL A 437 -43.56 -16.03 -4.29
C VAL A 437 -44.51 -16.54 -3.20
N PHE A 438 -45.04 -17.77 -3.30
CA PHE A 438 -45.90 -18.36 -2.27
C PHE A 438 -45.18 -19.41 -1.45
N LYS A 439 -44.18 -18.98 -0.68
CA LYS A 439 -43.46 -19.86 0.26
C LYS A 439 -44.31 -20.29 1.45
N GLU A 440 -45.11 -19.37 1.98
CA GLU A 440 -46.01 -19.60 3.12
C GLU A 440 -47.39 -20.10 2.64
N ASP A 441 -48.16 -20.68 3.55
CA ASP A 441 -49.58 -20.95 3.31
C ASP A 441 -50.37 -19.63 3.28
N ILE A 442 -50.39 -18.99 2.11
CA ILE A 442 -51.10 -17.73 1.89
C ILE A 442 -52.58 -17.99 1.60
N ASP A 443 -53.46 -17.32 2.34
CA ASP A 443 -54.90 -17.40 2.14
C ASP A 443 -55.33 -16.86 0.76
N PRO A 444 -56.50 -17.28 0.22
CA PRO A 444 -56.94 -16.89 -1.12
C PRO A 444 -57.10 -15.37 -1.35
N ALA A 445 -57.45 -14.61 -0.31
CA ALA A 445 -57.64 -13.16 -0.43
C ALA A 445 -56.28 -12.45 -0.54
N SER A 446 -55.35 -12.78 0.36
CA SER A 446 -53.96 -12.28 0.31
C SER A 446 -53.27 -12.67 -0.99
N ARG A 447 -53.50 -13.89 -1.49
CA ARG A 447 -52.95 -14.35 -2.78
C ARG A 447 -53.44 -13.50 -3.95
N SER A 448 -54.73 -13.18 -3.97
CA SER A 448 -55.32 -12.30 -4.98
C SER A 448 -54.70 -10.90 -4.91
N GLY A 449 -54.53 -10.37 -3.69
CA GLY A 449 -53.87 -9.09 -3.44
C GLY A 449 -52.41 -9.05 -3.91
N ILE A 450 -51.65 -10.13 -3.70
CA ILE A 450 -50.27 -10.26 -4.20
C ILE A 450 -50.24 -10.23 -5.73
N PHE A 451 -51.12 -10.98 -6.41
CA PHE A 451 -51.16 -10.96 -7.88
C PHE A 451 -51.56 -9.59 -8.44
N ASP A 452 -52.53 -8.91 -7.81
CA ASP A 452 -52.89 -7.52 -8.16
C ASP A 452 -51.73 -6.56 -7.95
N PHE A 453 -50.97 -6.73 -6.86
CA PHE A 453 -49.77 -5.95 -6.59
C PHE A 453 -48.69 -6.19 -7.66
N LEU A 454 -48.32 -7.45 -7.93
CA LEU A 454 -47.33 -7.81 -8.95
C LEU A 454 -47.73 -7.30 -10.34
N SER A 455 -49.01 -7.40 -10.70
CA SER A 455 -49.54 -6.85 -11.96
C SER A 455 -49.34 -5.35 -12.09
N ARG A 456 -49.48 -4.59 -10.99
CA ARG A 456 -49.24 -3.14 -10.99
C ARG A 456 -47.76 -2.79 -11.05
N GLU A 457 -46.94 -3.53 -10.32
CA GLU A 457 -45.49 -3.28 -10.27
C GLU A 457 -44.77 -3.63 -11.58
N THR A 458 -45.16 -4.75 -12.21
CA THR A 458 -44.63 -5.17 -13.53
C THR A 458 -44.87 -4.14 -14.64
N LYS A 459 -45.91 -3.28 -14.52
CA LYS A 459 -46.18 -2.20 -15.47
C LYS A 459 -45.30 -0.97 -15.27
N LYS A 460 -44.74 -0.80 -14.07
CA LYS A 460 -43.98 0.40 -13.68
C LYS A 460 -42.47 0.19 -13.71
N SER A 461 -42.01 -1.04 -13.47
CA SER A 461 -40.63 -1.26 -13.02
C SER A 461 -39.95 -2.43 -13.73
N GLY A 462 -39.19 -2.16 -14.79
CA GLY A 462 -38.29 -3.11 -15.47
C GLY A 462 -38.93 -4.46 -15.85
N GLN A 463 -38.08 -5.44 -16.19
CA GLN A 463 -38.53 -6.82 -16.39
C GLN A 463 -38.62 -7.52 -15.03
N VAL A 464 -39.74 -8.19 -14.75
CA VAL A 464 -39.93 -8.99 -13.52
C VAL A 464 -40.16 -10.45 -13.92
N ILE A 465 -39.44 -11.36 -13.26
CA ILE A 465 -39.58 -12.80 -13.42
C ILE A 465 -39.86 -13.37 -12.06
N PHE A 466 -40.95 -14.12 -11.93
CA PHE A 466 -41.30 -14.76 -10.68
C PHE A 466 -41.81 -16.17 -10.87
N SER A 467 -41.57 -17.03 -9.88
CA SER A 467 -42.04 -18.41 -9.89
C SER A 467 -43.14 -18.61 -8.84
N VAL A 468 -44.13 -19.44 -9.19
CA VAL A 468 -45.19 -19.90 -8.29
C VAL A 468 -45.39 -21.39 -8.51
N ALA A 469 -45.64 -22.12 -7.42
CA ALA A 469 -45.96 -23.55 -7.50
C ALA A 469 -47.48 -23.73 -7.59
N GLU A 470 -47.94 -24.40 -8.64
CA GLU A 470 -49.31 -24.90 -8.72
C GLU A 470 -49.38 -26.23 -7.96
N TYR A 471 -50.04 -26.24 -6.81
CA TYR A 471 -50.18 -27.45 -6.01
C TYR A 471 -51.43 -28.23 -6.46
N ASN A 472 -51.21 -29.39 -7.07
CA ASN A 472 -52.22 -30.42 -7.32
C ASN A 472 -52.18 -31.41 -6.15
N ARG A 473 -53.19 -31.36 -5.27
CA ARG A 473 -53.33 -32.33 -4.17
C ARG A 473 -53.95 -33.61 -4.76
N ASP A 474 -53.38 -34.78 -4.46
CA ASP A 474 -53.78 -36.09 -5.01
C ASP A 474 -55.31 -36.35 -4.97
N ASP A 475 -55.78 -37.03 -6.03
CA ASP A 475 -57.03 -37.73 -6.41
C ASP A 475 -58.34 -37.69 -5.57
N ALA A 476 -58.39 -37.14 -4.37
CA ALA A 476 -59.55 -37.20 -3.47
C ALA A 476 -60.31 -35.88 -3.27
N SER A 477 -59.88 -34.75 -3.86
CA SER A 477 -60.55 -33.46 -3.72
C SER A 477 -60.49 -32.58 -4.98
N PHE A 478 -61.61 -31.89 -5.25
CA PHE A 478 -61.86 -31.09 -6.45
C PHE A 478 -60.83 -29.94 -6.65
N GLY A 479 -59.92 -30.11 -7.61
CA GLY A 479 -59.26 -29.04 -8.36
C GLY A 479 -57.95 -28.46 -7.79
N PRO A 480 -57.12 -27.80 -8.64
CA PRO A 480 -55.88 -27.15 -8.24
C PRO A 480 -56.12 -26.01 -7.24
N LEU A 481 -55.12 -25.71 -6.40
CA LEU A 481 -55.18 -24.62 -5.40
C LEU A 481 -55.45 -23.25 -6.04
N PHE A 482 -54.97 -23.08 -7.27
CA PHE A 482 -55.36 -22.05 -8.25
C PHE A 482 -54.82 -22.47 -9.63
N ASN A 483 -55.47 -22.06 -10.71
CA ASN A 483 -55.01 -22.33 -12.07
C ASN A 483 -54.17 -21.17 -12.60
N ILE A 484 -52.91 -21.42 -12.97
CA ILE A 484 -51.97 -20.35 -13.38
C ILE A 484 -52.38 -19.67 -14.70
N GLN A 485 -53.04 -20.39 -15.61
CA GLN A 485 -53.55 -19.80 -16.85
C GLN A 485 -54.69 -18.81 -16.57
N MET A 486 -55.59 -19.16 -15.65
CA MET A 486 -56.64 -18.24 -15.18
C MET A 486 -56.04 -17.01 -14.52
N VAL A 487 -55.05 -17.20 -13.64
CA VAL A 487 -54.32 -16.08 -13.00
C VAL A 487 -53.68 -15.18 -14.06
N LYS A 488 -52.98 -15.74 -15.05
CA LYS A 488 -52.40 -14.99 -16.16
C LYS A 488 -53.45 -14.15 -16.85
N SER A 489 -54.56 -14.76 -17.27
CA SER A 489 -55.63 -14.06 -18.00
C SER A 489 -56.34 -12.97 -17.18
N LYS A 490 -56.39 -13.13 -15.85
CA LYS A 490 -57.08 -12.21 -14.96
C LYS A 490 -56.22 -11.02 -14.55
N TYR A 491 -54.96 -11.26 -14.19
CA TYR A 491 -54.11 -10.26 -13.56
C TYR A 491 -53.07 -9.67 -14.52
N PHE A 492 -52.60 -10.44 -15.51
CA PHE A 492 -51.47 -10.05 -16.34
C PHE A 492 -51.89 -9.82 -17.80
N SER A 493 -51.11 -9.03 -18.53
CA SER A 493 -51.35 -8.77 -19.94
C SER A 493 -51.08 -10.00 -20.81
N SER A 494 -51.70 -10.04 -21.99
CA SER A 494 -51.64 -11.21 -22.90
C SER A 494 -50.23 -11.50 -23.43
N ASP A 495 -49.37 -10.49 -23.49
CA ASP A 495 -47.96 -10.57 -23.89
C ASP A 495 -47.04 -11.16 -22.80
N THR A 496 -47.51 -11.24 -21.55
CA THR A 496 -46.80 -11.92 -20.45
C THR A 496 -46.42 -13.34 -20.85
N LYS A 497 -45.14 -13.70 -20.70
CA LYS A 497 -44.66 -15.05 -20.96
C LYS A 497 -44.92 -15.94 -19.74
N LEU A 498 -45.52 -17.12 -19.98
CA LEU A 498 -45.79 -18.12 -18.96
C LEU A 498 -45.05 -19.39 -19.33
N ILE A 499 -44.32 -19.93 -18.37
CA ILE A 499 -43.44 -21.08 -18.57
C ILE A 499 -43.84 -22.10 -17.50
N CYS A 500 -44.49 -23.18 -17.95
CA CYS A 500 -44.96 -24.24 -17.07
C CYS A 500 -43.92 -25.37 -17.05
N ILE A 501 -43.46 -25.75 -15.87
CA ILE A 501 -42.44 -26.78 -15.68
C ILE A 501 -43.09 -27.96 -14.95
N GLY A 502 -43.09 -29.15 -15.58
CA GLY A 502 -43.50 -30.41 -14.95
C GLY A 502 -44.84 -30.99 -15.43
N ASP A 503 -44.78 -31.93 -16.37
CA ASP A 503 -45.85 -32.90 -16.67
C ASP A 503 -45.35 -34.36 -16.58
N SER A 504 -44.09 -34.55 -16.16
CA SER A 504 -43.35 -35.83 -16.08
C SER A 504 -43.27 -36.62 -17.40
N LYS A 505 -43.68 -36.04 -18.54
CA LYS A 505 -43.86 -36.75 -19.82
C LYS A 505 -43.14 -36.08 -21.01
N THR A 506 -42.79 -34.79 -20.94
CA THR A 506 -42.16 -34.07 -22.04
C THR A 506 -40.65 -33.83 -21.84
N LYS A 507 -39.88 -33.92 -22.94
CA LYS A 507 -38.46 -33.52 -22.97
C LYS A 507 -38.38 -31.99 -22.79
N ARG A 508 -37.55 -31.54 -21.85
CA ARG A 508 -37.61 -30.19 -21.25
C ARG A 508 -36.87 -29.16 -22.10
N SER A 509 -37.61 -28.22 -22.70
CA SER A 509 -37.09 -26.89 -23.02
C SER A 509 -37.50 -25.92 -21.93
N PHE A 510 -36.54 -25.27 -21.28
CA PHE A 510 -36.82 -24.18 -20.37
C PHE A 510 -36.87 -22.88 -21.18
N LEU A 511 -37.97 -22.13 -21.05
CA LEU A 511 -38.11 -20.77 -21.60
C LEU A 511 -38.26 -20.63 -23.13
N SER A 512 -38.56 -21.69 -23.90
CA SER A 512 -38.90 -21.58 -25.33
C SER A 512 -40.29 -22.14 -25.65
N ASP A 513 -40.92 -21.66 -26.73
CA ASP A 513 -42.05 -22.36 -27.33
C ASP A 513 -41.56 -23.73 -27.83
N SER A 514 -42.40 -24.76 -27.72
CA SER A 514 -42.03 -26.13 -28.14
C SER A 514 -41.66 -26.27 -29.64
N SER A 515 -41.94 -25.23 -30.44
CA SER A 515 -41.59 -25.13 -31.86
C SER A 515 -40.32 -24.30 -32.16
N SER A 516 -39.58 -23.82 -31.14
CA SER A 516 -38.56 -22.76 -31.30
C SER A 516 -37.17 -23.05 -30.74
N ILE A 517 -36.82 -24.30 -30.44
CA ILE A 517 -35.39 -24.67 -30.44
C ILE A 517 -34.98 -24.89 -31.89
N ASP A 518 -34.51 -23.83 -32.53
CA ASP A 518 -33.90 -23.88 -33.86
C ASP A 518 -32.58 -24.67 -33.77
N ASP A 519 -32.36 -25.61 -34.70
CA ASP A 519 -31.10 -26.35 -34.80
C ASP A 519 -29.91 -25.39 -34.89
N ALA A 520 -30.09 -24.22 -35.52
CA ALA A 520 -29.07 -23.18 -35.60
C ALA A 520 -28.64 -22.65 -34.22
N LEU A 521 -29.56 -22.55 -33.25
CA LEU A 521 -29.22 -22.13 -31.88
C LEU A 521 -28.48 -23.23 -31.13
N ILE A 522 -28.79 -24.49 -31.38
CA ILE A 522 -28.05 -25.62 -30.82
C ILE A 522 -26.63 -25.63 -31.40
N GLU A 523 -26.49 -25.56 -32.73
CA GLU A 523 -25.20 -25.54 -33.42
C GLU A 523 -24.33 -24.36 -32.98
N ASP A 524 -24.88 -23.15 -32.88
CA ASP A 524 -24.15 -21.99 -32.37
C ASP A 524 -23.72 -22.18 -30.91
N SER A 525 -24.57 -22.80 -30.07
CA SER A 525 -24.22 -23.10 -28.67
C SER A 525 -23.08 -24.11 -28.57
N ILE A 526 -23.13 -25.18 -29.38
CA ILE A 526 -22.07 -26.18 -29.47
C ILE A 526 -20.78 -25.53 -29.98
N GLY A 527 -20.86 -24.71 -31.03
CA GLY A 527 -19.72 -23.97 -31.56
C GLY A 527 -19.07 -23.06 -30.52
N LEU A 528 -19.86 -22.37 -29.70
CA LEU A 528 -19.34 -21.59 -28.56
C LEU A 528 -18.64 -22.48 -27.52
N LEU A 529 -19.20 -23.66 -27.23
CA LEU A 529 -18.61 -24.64 -26.32
C LEU A 529 -17.36 -25.35 -26.89
N GLU A 530 -17.11 -25.28 -28.20
CA GLU A 530 -15.93 -25.87 -28.84
C GLU A 530 -14.79 -24.86 -29.04
N THR A 531 -15.04 -23.57 -28.85
CA THR A 531 -13.99 -22.54 -28.95
C THR A 531 -12.86 -22.77 -27.93
N VAL A 532 -11.60 -22.64 -28.39
CA VAL A 532 -10.35 -22.83 -27.64
C VAL A 532 -9.76 -21.51 -27.20
#